data_AF-A0A2P4NSR4-F1
#
_entry.id   AF-A0A2P4NSR4-F1
#
_cell.length_a   1.000
_cell.length_b   1.000
_cell.length_c   1.000
_cell.angle_alpha   90.00
_cell.angle_beta   90.00
_cell.angle_gamma   90.00
#
_symmetry.space_group_name_H-M   'P 1'
#
loop_
_entity.id
_entity.type
_entity.pdbx_description
1 polymer ?
#
loop_
_entity_poly.entity_id
_entity_poly.type
_entity_poly.pdbx_seq_one_letter_code
_entity_poly.pdbx_strand_id
1 'polypeptide(L)'
;MAQQDGTTGSERIVGLSKSEAVDRVVAADDARDPDTVRAVLDHVTEDGTVTADGVDSAVTDTSMILSTAETRVELASIDLDDAREAAGDDAAVGAVRSRLDVFESQVANATEQVESLGEELQELSDWRDDPRSVYDIVLGLREVASESQALTAHADDIQLDIEKFERWLSNHDVRVRGLDGDVAALEQSLDGLADRVEAVADAEESEDDADAAEGADDERAAEWYNAALRARVSDLLVEDVRAELADLRELAPESVAENDGLGDAAANLDELDARVQRLRGRLGDLARPSWTDEYGARIESFEATLAAFEPPVSWGAVQAELEDARVGDDG
;
A
#
# COMPACT_ATOMS: atom_id res chain seq x y z
N MET A 1 56.21 -27.28 4.02
CA MET A 1 55.37 -26.10 3.85
C MET A 1 54.41 -26.42 2.73
N ALA A 2 53.19 -26.83 3.09
CA ALA A 2 52.13 -27.07 2.13
C ALA A 2 51.66 -25.72 1.61
N GLN A 3 51.66 -25.57 0.28
CA GLN A 3 50.93 -24.49 -0.39
C GLN A 3 49.46 -24.63 0.02
N GLN A 4 48.94 -23.59 0.68
CA GLN A 4 47.51 -23.39 0.76
C GLN A 4 47.07 -23.00 -0.66
N ASP A 5 46.49 -23.95 -1.39
CA ASP A 5 45.60 -23.65 -2.51
C ASP A 5 44.42 -22.86 -1.92
N GLY A 6 44.47 -21.54 -2.09
CA GLY A 6 43.36 -20.65 -1.76
C GLY A 6 42.29 -20.76 -2.83
N THR A 7 41.48 -21.82 -2.77
CA THR A 7 40.26 -21.95 -3.57
C THR A 7 39.05 -21.73 -2.67
N THR A 8 38.69 -20.47 -2.51
CA THR A 8 37.43 -19.96 -1.92
C THR A 8 37.07 -18.76 -2.81
N GLY A 9 35.93 -18.61 -3.51
CA GLY A 9 34.57 -19.09 -3.26
C GLY A 9 33.79 -19.72 -4.44
N SER A 10 34.48 -20.22 -5.47
CA SER A 10 34.36 -21.62 -5.94
C SER A 10 34.84 -21.79 -7.39
N GLU A 11 34.54 -20.90 -8.34
CA GLU A 11 35.19 -20.92 -9.67
C GLU A 11 35.31 -19.49 -10.22
N ARG A 12 36.36 -18.77 -9.81
CA ARG A 12 36.58 -17.35 -10.13
C ARG A 12 36.57 -17.12 -11.65
N ILE A 13 35.49 -16.53 -12.17
CA ILE A 13 35.25 -16.27 -13.60
C ILE A 13 35.98 -15.03 -14.13
N VAL A 14 36.60 -14.25 -13.25
CA VAL A 14 37.42 -13.08 -13.64
C VAL A 14 38.56 -13.53 -14.54
N GLY A 15 38.71 -12.84 -15.68
CA GLY A 15 39.68 -13.15 -16.72
C GLY A 15 39.20 -14.18 -17.75
N LEU A 16 38.03 -14.78 -17.58
CA LEU A 16 37.41 -15.62 -18.60
C LEU A 16 36.66 -14.77 -19.63
N SER A 17 36.58 -15.28 -20.86
CA SER A 17 35.64 -14.69 -21.81
C SER A 17 34.21 -14.81 -21.28
N LYS A 18 33.35 -13.87 -21.65
CA LYS A 18 31.95 -13.85 -21.18
C LYS A 18 31.22 -15.17 -21.45
N SER A 19 31.45 -15.79 -22.61
CA SER A 19 30.83 -17.08 -22.94
C SER A 19 31.28 -18.19 -22.00
N GLU A 20 32.60 -18.28 -21.75
CA GLU A 20 33.15 -19.29 -20.83
C GLU A 20 32.71 -19.06 -19.40
N ALA A 21 32.59 -17.80 -18.97
CA ALA A 21 32.07 -17.43 -17.66
C ALA A 21 30.60 -17.86 -17.49
N VAL A 22 29.74 -17.64 -18.51
CA VAL A 22 28.34 -18.10 -18.50
C VAL A 22 28.28 -19.61 -18.36
N ASP A 23 29.02 -20.35 -19.20
CA ASP A 23 29.03 -21.81 -19.17
C ASP A 23 29.48 -22.34 -17.79
N ARG A 24 30.47 -21.68 -17.17
CA ARG A 24 30.97 -22.00 -15.83
C ARG A 24 29.91 -21.82 -14.75
N VAL A 25 29.21 -20.68 -14.79
CA VAL A 25 28.18 -20.33 -13.81
C VAL A 25 26.98 -21.27 -13.91
N VAL A 26 26.55 -21.61 -15.12
CA VAL A 26 25.44 -22.55 -15.35
C VAL A 26 25.85 -23.97 -14.97
N ALA A 27 27.08 -24.40 -15.26
CA ALA A 27 27.55 -25.73 -14.87
C ALA A 27 27.67 -25.91 -13.34
N ALA A 28 27.81 -24.82 -12.59
CA ALA A 28 27.80 -24.85 -11.13
C ALA A 28 26.39 -24.97 -10.54
N ASP A 29 25.36 -24.53 -11.27
CA ASP A 29 23.96 -24.56 -10.87
C ASP A 29 23.06 -24.58 -12.11
N ASP A 30 22.60 -25.78 -12.47
CA ASP A 30 21.80 -26.04 -13.68
C ASP A 30 20.40 -25.39 -13.63
N ALA A 31 19.97 -24.84 -12.48
CA ALA A 31 18.72 -24.08 -12.37
C ALA A 31 18.85 -22.67 -12.97
N ARG A 32 20.07 -22.18 -13.20
CA ARG A 32 20.32 -20.83 -13.72
C ARG A 32 20.04 -20.75 -15.21
N ASP A 33 19.21 -19.79 -15.59
CA ASP A 33 18.95 -19.49 -16.99
C ASP A 33 20.19 -18.84 -17.65
N PRO A 34 20.76 -19.44 -18.72
CA PRO A 34 21.98 -18.93 -19.35
C PRO A 34 21.87 -17.52 -19.93
N ASP A 35 20.69 -17.12 -20.39
CA ASP A 35 20.47 -15.77 -20.93
C ASP A 35 20.45 -14.72 -19.82
N THR A 36 19.85 -15.04 -18.68
CA THR A 36 19.90 -14.23 -17.46
C THR A 36 21.33 -14.08 -16.95
N VAL A 37 22.09 -15.18 -16.85
CA VAL A 37 23.51 -15.14 -16.46
C VAL A 37 24.32 -14.24 -17.39
N ARG A 38 24.08 -14.38 -18.70
CA ARG A 38 24.75 -13.57 -19.72
C ARG A 38 24.43 -12.07 -19.57
N ALA A 39 23.18 -11.72 -19.27
CA ALA A 39 22.77 -10.33 -19.08
C ALA A 39 23.38 -9.69 -17.81
N VAL A 40 23.50 -10.47 -16.73
CA VAL A 40 24.15 -9.99 -15.48
C VAL A 40 25.63 -9.75 -15.72
N LEU A 41 26.34 -10.71 -16.33
CA LEU A 41 27.79 -10.59 -16.54
C LEU A 41 28.18 -9.50 -17.55
N ASP A 42 27.26 -9.02 -18.41
CA ASP A 42 27.53 -7.90 -19.32
C ASP A 42 28.04 -6.64 -18.60
N HIS A 43 27.54 -6.37 -17.40
CA HIS A 43 27.86 -5.15 -16.66
C HIS A 43 29.29 -5.13 -16.10
N VAL A 44 29.94 -6.28 -16.02
CA VAL A 44 31.32 -6.44 -15.52
C VAL A 44 32.26 -6.99 -16.59
N THR A 45 31.83 -6.97 -17.85
CA THR A 45 32.60 -7.46 -18.99
C THR A 45 33.19 -6.30 -19.77
N GLU A 46 34.51 -6.31 -19.94
CA GLU A 46 35.25 -5.37 -20.78
C GLU A 46 35.95 -6.14 -21.89
N ASP A 47 35.85 -5.65 -23.13
CA ASP A 47 36.41 -6.31 -24.32
C ASP A 47 36.06 -7.82 -24.43
N GLY A 48 34.85 -8.19 -23.99
CA GLY A 48 34.35 -9.56 -24.02
C GLY A 48 34.90 -10.48 -22.92
N THR A 49 35.62 -9.93 -21.93
CA THR A 49 36.19 -10.65 -20.77
C THR A 49 35.63 -10.11 -19.47
N VAL A 50 35.28 -10.96 -18.51
CA VAL A 50 34.84 -10.52 -17.17
C VAL A 50 36.05 -9.96 -16.41
N THR A 51 36.01 -8.69 -15.96
CA THR A 51 37.16 -8.02 -15.33
C THR A 51 36.93 -7.71 -13.85
N ALA A 52 38.00 -7.66 -13.07
CA ALA A 52 37.94 -7.21 -11.68
C ALA A 52 37.56 -5.72 -11.59
N ASP A 53 38.09 -4.92 -12.51
CA ASP A 53 37.81 -3.49 -12.62
C ASP A 53 36.33 -3.23 -12.98
N GLY A 54 35.72 -4.12 -13.77
CA GLY A 54 34.28 -4.09 -14.04
C GLY A 54 33.44 -4.34 -12.79
N VAL A 55 33.82 -5.29 -11.93
CA VAL A 55 33.14 -5.52 -10.64
C VAL A 55 33.32 -4.33 -9.69
N ASP A 56 34.54 -3.79 -9.56
CA ASP A 56 34.80 -2.59 -8.74
C ASP A 56 34.01 -1.36 -9.24
N SER A 57 33.84 -1.23 -10.56
CA SER A 57 33.01 -0.19 -11.16
C SER A 57 31.53 -0.40 -10.81
N ALA A 58 31.02 -1.63 -10.87
CA ALA A 58 29.65 -1.93 -10.46
C ALA A 58 29.41 -1.60 -8.97
N VAL A 59 30.36 -1.92 -8.08
CA VAL A 59 30.30 -1.52 -6.66
C VAL A 59 30.25 0.00 -6.52
N THR A 60 31.08 0.71 -7.26
CA THR A 60 31.13 2.18 -7.25
C THR A 60 29.80 2.78 -7.73
N ASP A 61 29.25 2.27 -8.84
CA ASP A 61 27.98 2.72 -9.39
C ASP A 61 26.82 2.47 -8.42
N THR A 62 26.74 1.25 -7.85
CA THR A 62 25.72 0.92 -6.84
C THR A 62 25.85 1.82 -5.61
N SER A 63 27.07 2.12 -5.15
CA SER A 63 27.32 3.05 -4.04
C SER A 63 26.82 4.47 -4.34
N MET A 64 27.01 4.97 -5.55
CA MET A 64 26.48 6.28 -5.94
C MET A 64 24.96 6.30 -5.99
N ILE A 65 24.34 5.21 -6.46
CA ILE A 65 22.87 5.07 -6.50
C ILE A 65 22.32 5.05 -5.07
N LEU A 66 22.89 4.24 -4.18
CA LEU A 66 22.48 4.19 -2.78
C LEU A 66 22.66 5.55 -2.08
N SER A 67 23.78 6.23 -2.29
CA SER A 67 24.01 7.57 -1.72
C SER A 67 22.98 8.61 -2.20
N THR A 68 22.47 8.45 -3.42
CA THR A 68 21.35 9.27 -3.90
C THR A 68 20.06 8.95 -3.15
N ALA A 69 19.76 7.67 -2.92
CA ALA A 69 18.60 7.25 -2.13
C ALA A 69 18.69 7.73 -0.67
N GLU A 70 19.85 7.59 -0.02
CA GLU A 70 20.15 8.13 1.31
C GLU A 70 19.80 9.62 1.41
N THR A 71 20.32 10.42 0.46
CA THR A 71 20.07 11.87 0.43
C THR A 71 18.57 12.17 0.28
N ARG A 72 17.84 11.39 -0.52
CA ARG A 72 16.40 11.59 -0.75
C ARG A 72 15.57 11.26 0.48
N VAL A 73 15.91 10.18 1.18
CA VAL A 73 15.28 9.82 2.44
C VAL A 73 15.60 10.85 3.54
N GLU A 74 16.83 11.36 3.61
CA GLU A 74 17.21 12.44 4.53
C GLU A 74 16.37 13.71 4.27
N LEU A 75 16.20 14.10 3.01
CA LEU A 75 15.36 15.24 2.64
C LEU A 75 13.89 15.02 3.03
N ALA A 76 13.34 13.81 2.85
CA ALA A 76 11.98 13.50 3.29
C ALA A 76 11.83 13.60 4.83
N SER A 77 12.87 13.23 5.59
CA SER A 77 12.92 13.44 7.04
C SER A 77 12.90 14.93 7.41
N ILE A 78 13.64 15.77 6.68
CA ILE A 78 13.65 17.22 6.89
C ILE A 78 12.27 17.81 6.61
N ASP A 79 11.64 17.45 5.48
CA ASP A 79 10.30 17.94 5.13
C ASP A 79 9.26 17.52 6.19
N LEU A 80 9.37 16.32 6.76
CA LEU A 80 8.51 15.87 7.86
C LEU A 80 8.70 16.72 9.12
N ASP A 81 9.94 17.07 9.47
CA ASP A 81 10.22 17.96 10.60
C ASP A 81 9.65 19.37 10.38
N ASP A 82 9.79 19.91 9.16
CA ASP A 82 9.21 21.19 8.76
C ASP A 82 7.67 21.15 8.85
N ALA A 83 7.03 20.06 8.39
CA ALA A 83 5.59 19.89 8.46
C ALA A 83 5.08 19.78 9.91
N ARG A 84 5.83 19.13 10.81
CA ARG A 84 5.52 19.11 12.25
C ARG A 84 5.64 20.50 12.87
N GLU A 85 6.67 21.27 12.49
CA GLU A 85 6.82 22.66 12.95
C GLU A 85 5.64 23.51 12.46
N ALA A 86 5.24 23.35 11.19
CA ALA A 86 4.10 24.05 10.61
C ALA A 86 2.78 23.71 11.31
N ALA A 87 2.59 22.45 11.72
CA ALA A 87 1.41 22.01 12.47
C ALA A 87 1.31 22.67 13.85
N GLY A 88 2.42 22.88 14.55
CA GLY A 88 2.42 23.57 15.84
C GLY A 88 1.43 22.95 16.84
N ASP A 89 0.55 23.77 17.41
CA ASP A 89 -0.48 23.33 18.37
C ASP A 89 -1.58 22.46 17.71
N ASP A 90 -1.81 22.62 16.40
CA ASP A 90 -2.81 21.86 15.64
C ASP A 90 -2.41 20.39 15.47
N ALA A 91 -1.15 20.02 15.75
CA ALA A 91 -0.68 18.62 15.75
C ALA A 91 -1.45 17.72 16.74
N ALA A 92 -2.17 18.30 17.70
CA ALA A 92 -3.03 17.55 18.63
C ALA A 92 -4.39 17.14 18.02
N VAL A 93 -4.83 17.80 16.94
CA VAL A 93 -6.11 17.52 16.27
C VAL A 93 -6.02 16.19 15.54
N GLY A 94 -7.08 15.36 15.60
CA GLY A 94 -7.07 13.98 15.11
C GLY A 94 -6.63 13.85 13.65
N ALA A 95 -7.24 14.64 12.77
CA ALA A 95 -6.96 14.69 11.33
C ALA A 95 -5.52 15.10 10.99
N VAL A 96 -4.89 15.98 11.80
CA VAL A 96 -3.50 16.42 11.63
C VAL A 96 -2.56 15.33 12.13
N ARG A 97 -2.77 14.88 13.36
CA ARG A 97 -1.99 13.84 14.03
C ARG A 97 -1.90 12.57 13.19
N SER A 98 -3.03 12.08 12.68
CA SER A 98 -3.06 10.85 11.88
C SER A 98 -2.27 10.98 10.58
N ARG A 99 -2.26 12.15 9.94
CA ARG A 99 -1.49 12.37 8.71
C ARG A 99 0.00 12.44 9.02
N LEU A 100 0.37 13.12 10.11
CA LEU A 100 1.75 13.11 10.60
C LEU A 100 2.21 11.68 10.90
N ASP A 101 1.49 10.92 11.72
CA ASP A 101 1.82 9.53 12.11
C ASP A 101 2.09 8.62 10.88
N VAL A 102 1.34 8.82 9.79
CA VAL A 102 1.58 8.11 8.51
C VAL A 102 2.92 8.50 7.90
N PHE A 103 3.22 9.80 7.78
CA PHE A 103 4.51 10.25 7.26
C PHE A 103 5.67 9.81 8.16
N GLU A 104 5.50 9.83 9.48
CA GLU A 104 6.50 9.32 10.43
C GLU A 104 6.83 7.85 10.15
N SER A 105 5.78 7.03 9.98
CA SER A 105 5.93 5.61 9.69
C SER A 105 6.61 5.36 8.34
N GLN A 106 6.23 6.12 7.31
CA GLN A 106 6.80 6.02 5.97
C GLN A 106 8.28 6.41 5.94
N VAL A 107 8.64 7.54 6.54
CA VAL A 107 10.03 8.02 6.63
C VAL A 107 10.89 7.08 7.47
N ALA A 108 10.38 6.58 8.59
CA ALA A 108 11.10 5.62 9.42
C ALA A 108 11.38 4.33 8.64
N ASN A 109 10.38 3.79 7.94
CA ASN A 109 10.55 2.60 7.11
C ASN A 109 11.54 2.82 5.96
N ALA A 110 11.50 3.98 5.29
CA ALA A 110 12.45 4.32 4.24
C ALA A 110 13.90 4.43 4.77
N THR A 111 14.06 4.96 6.00
CA THR A 111 15.36 5.06 6.68
C THR A 111 15.91 3.67 7.03
N GLU A 112 15.08 2.80 7.60
CA GLU A 112 15.46 1.40 7.88
C GLU A 112 15.87 0.65 6.60
N GLN A 113 15.16 0.87 5.49
CA GLN A 113 15.51 0.28 4.19
C GLN A 113 16.86 0.78 3.67
N VAL A 114 17.13 2.08 3.76
CA VAL A 114 18.45 2.65 3.40
C VAL A 114 19.57 2.01 4.21
N GLU A 115 19.39 1.88 5.53
CA GLU A 115 20.39 1.28 6.42
C GLU A 115 20.65 -0.18 6.04
N SER A 116 19.60 -0.96 5.79
CA SER A 116 19.70 -2.36 5.35
C SER A 116 20.44 -2.50 4.01
N LEU A 117 20.13 -1.63 3.04
CA LEU A 117 20.80 -1.62 1.73
C LEU A 117 22.28 -1.22 1.84
N GLY A 118 22.61 -0.32 2.77
CA GLY A 118 23.99 0.05 3.09
C GLY A 118 24.80 -1.10 3.67
N GLU A 119 24.20 -1.87 4.58
CA GLU A 119 24.81 -3.09 5.12
C GLU A 119 25.05 -4.14 4.01
N GLU A 120 24.05 -4.38 3.16
CA GLU A 120 24.17 -5.33 2.05
C GLU A 120 25.24 -4.90 1.04
N LEU A 121 25.27 -3.61 0.66
CA LEU A 121 26.32 -3.08 -0.22
C LEU A 121 27.71 -3.23 0.41
N GLN A 122 27.85 -2.98 1.71
CA GLN A 122 29.13 -3.12 2.40
C GLN A 122 29.62 -4.56 2.34
N GLU A 123 28.75 -5.55 2.56
CA GLU A 123 29.08 -6.97 2.41
C GLU A 123 29.51 -7.31 0.97
N LEU A 124 28.80 -6.79 -0.03
CA LEU A 124 29.11 -7.02 -1.44
C LEU A 124 30.40 -6.30 -1.89
N SER A 125 30.77 -5.18 -1.26
CA SER A 125 31.95 -4.41 -1.63
C SER A 125 33.27 -5.15 -1.35
N ASP A 126 33.28 -6.05 -0.38
CA ASP A 126 34.42 -6.90 -0.01
C ASP A 126 34.51 -8.19 -0.86
N TRP A 127 33.95 -8.16 -2.08
CA TRP A 127 33.81 -9.29 -3.00
C TRP A 127 35.07 -10.11 -3.28
N ARG A 128 36.26 -9.53 -3.09
CA ARG A 128 37.54 -10.21 -3.31
C ARG A 128 37.82 -11.29 -2.27
N ASP A 129 37.38 -11.05 -1.04
CA ASP A 129 37.52 -11.94 0.12
C ASP A 129 36.20 -12.69 0.43
N ASP A 130 35.14 -12.39 -0.31
CA ASP A 130 33.83 -13.00 -0.16
C ASP A 130 33.78 -14.46 -0.70
N PRO A 131 33.11 -15.39 0.00
CA PRO A 131 32.95 -16.77 -0.45
C PRO A 131 31.92 -16.97 -1.58
N ARG A 132 31.12 -15.97 -1.94
CA ARG A 132 30.13 -16.03 -3.03
C ARG A 132 30.79 -16.02 -4.41
N SER A 133 30.06 -16.44 -5.44
CA SER A 133 30.55 -16.32 -6.82
C SER A 133 30.45 -14.87 -7.30
N VAL A 134 31.31 -14.47 -8.24
CA VAL A 134 31.26 -13.12 -8.86
C VAL A 134 29.89 -12.86 -9.50
N TYR A 135 29.24 -13.89 -10.05
CA TYR A 135 27.89 -13.76 -10.57
C TYR A 135 26.89 -13.37 -9.47
N ASP A 136 26.95 -14.04 -8.31
CA ASP A 136 26.05 -13.74 -7.18
C ASP A 136 26.31 -12.35 -6.60
N ILE A 137 27.58 -11.93 -6.53
CA ILE A 137 27.96 -10.57 -6.13
C ILE A 137 27.34 -9.53 -7.07
N VAL A 138 27.51 -9.71 -8.39
CA VAL A 138 27.00 -8.76 -9.38
C VAL A 138 25.47 -8.76 -9.42
N LEU A 139 24.84 -9.90 -9.17
CA LEU A 139 23.39 -9.99 -9.03
C LEU A 139 22.92 -9.20 -7.80
N GLY A 140 23.53 -9.40 -6.63
CA GLY A 140 23.20 -8.66 -5.41
C GLY A 140 23.43 -7.15 -5.57
N LEU A 141 24.52 -6.72 -6.22
CA LEU A 141 24.76 -5.30 -6.51
C LEU A 141 23.67 -4.68 -7.38
N ARG A 142 23.07 -5.47 -8.29
CA ARG A 142 21.97 -5.04 -9.14
C ARG A 142 20.65 -4.98 -8.37
N GLU A 143 20.42 -5.93 -7.45
CA GLU A 143 19.26 -5.93 -6.55
C GLU A 143 19.30 -4.68 -5.67
N VAL A 144 20.43 -4.43 -4.98
CA VAL A 144 20.65 -3.19 -4.20
C VAL A 144 20.44 -1.94 -5.04
N ALA A 145 20.98 -1.88 -6.26
CA ALA A 145 20.79 -0.73 -7.14
C ALA A 145 19.31 -0.52 -7.54
N SER A 146 18.58 -1.61 -7.81
CA SER A 146 17.16 -1.55 -8.17
C SER A 146 16.31 -1.11 -6.98
N GLU A 147 16.57 -1.65 -5.79
CA GLU A 147 15.87 -1.29 -4.55
C GLU A 147 16.16 0.15 -4.14
N SER A 148 17.41 0.60 -4.27
CA SER A 148 17.79 2.00 -4.04
C SER A 148 17.06 2.98 -4.98
N GLN A 149 16.85 2.60 -6.25
CA GLN A 149 16.08 3.41 -7.20
C GLN A 149 14.59 3.45 -6.84
N ALA A 150 14.02 2.32 -6.43
CA ALA A 150 12.64 2.27 -5.95
C ALA A 150 12.46 3.14 -4.69
N LEU A 151 13.43 3.07 -3.78
CA LEU A 151 13.45 3.87 -2.56
C LEU A 151 13.59 5.37 -2.82
N THR A 152 14.37 5.76 -3.84
CA THR A 152 14.43 7.15 -4.31
C THR A 152 13.06 7.65 -4.76
N ALA A 153 12.36 6.87 -5.60
CA ALA A 153 11.02 7.25 -6.06
C ALA A 153 10.03 7.33 -4.90
N HIS A 154 10.10 6.38 -3.96
CA HIS A 154 9.26 6.39 -2.77
C HIS A 154 9.51 7.60 -1.88
N ALA A 155 10.78 7.99 -1.67
CA ALA A 155 11.13 9.19 -0.92
C ALA A 155 10.61 10.47 -1.61
N ASP A 156 10.72 10.58 -2.93
CA ASP A 156 10.16 11.72 -3.68
C ASP A 156 8.61 11.77 -3.56
N ASP A 157 7.93 10.62 -3.54
CA ASP A 157 6.47 10.55 -3.31
C ASP A 157 6.10 11.01 -1.89
N ILE A 158 6.86 10.59 -0.87
CA ILE A 158 6.67 11.05 0.52
C ILE A 158 6.80 12.57 0.61
N GLN A 159 7.86 13.15 0.03
CA GLN A 159 8.08 14.61 0.01
C GLN A 159 6.88 15.33 -0.63
N LEU A 160 6.42 14.86 -1.78
CA LEU A 160 5.28 15.44 -2.47
C LEU A 160 3.99 15.38 -1.62
N ASP A 161 3.77 14.30 -0.89
CA ASP A 161 2.60 14.15 -0.03
C ASP A 161 2.70 15.03 1.23
N ILE A 162 3.90 15.23 1.78
CA ILE A 162 4.15 16.20 2.84
C ILE A 162 3.86 17.63 2.35
N GLU A 163 4.34 18.02 1.16
CA GLU A 163 4.04 19.35 0.59
C GLU A 163 2.52 19.56 0.40
N LYS A 164 1.79 18.52 -0.04
CA LYS A 164 0.32 18.57 -0.16
C LYS A 164 -0.33 18.74 1.22
N PHE A 165 0.19 18.06 2.23
CA PHE A 165 -0.29 18.18 3.60
C PHE A 165 -0.07 19.58 4.16
N GLU A 166 1.11 20.19 3.99
CA GLU A 166 1.36 21.57 4.43
C GLU A 166 0.40 22.57 3.75
N ARG A 167 0.12 22.35 2.46
CA ARG A 167 -0.89 23.14 1.74
C ARG A 167 -2.29 22.95 2.32
N TRP A 168 -2.66 21.73 2.67
CA TRP A 168 -3.94 21.42 3.31
C TRP A 168 -4.03 22.06 4.70
N LEU A 169 -2.95 22.01 5.48
CA LEU A 169 -2.84 22.59 6.83
C LEU A 169 -2.91 24.12 6.81
N SER A 170 -2.31 24.77 5.81
CA SER A 170 -2.32 26.23 5.70
C SER A 170 -3.57 26.82 5.04
N ASN A 171 -4.45 25.99 4.47
CA ASN A 171 -5.56 26.47 3.64
C ASN A 171 -6.91 25.83 3.99
N HIS A 172 -7.74 26.58 4.70
CA HIS A 172 -9.11 26.19 5.08
C HIS A 172 -9.97 25.76 3.90
N ASP A 173 -9.96 26.49 2.79
CA ASP A 173 -10.76 26.14 1.60
C ASP A 173 -10.30 24.82 0.96
N VAL A 174 -9.03 24.45 1.12
CA VAL A 174 -8.54 23.13 0.67
C VAL A 174 -9.12 22.03 1.55
N ARG A 175 -9.22 22.24 2.87
CA ARG A 175 -9.83 21.29 3.80
C ARG A 175 -11.31 21.09 3.51
N VAL A 176 -12.06 22.18 3.36
CA VAL A 176 -13.49 22.13 3.01
C VAL A 176 -13.71 21.36 1.70
N ARG A 177 -12.95 21.70 0.64
CA ARG A 177 -13.06 20.99 -0.65
C ARG A 177 -12.65 19.52 -0.57
N GLY A 178 -11.73 19.16 0.31
CA GLY A 178 -11.36 17.78 0.58
C GLY A 178 -12.56 17.01 1.14
N LEU A 179 -13.13 17.52 2.23
CA LEU A 179 -14.31 16.93 2.87
C LEU A 179 -15.51 16.82 1.91
N ASP A 180 -15.78 17.85 1.11
CA ASP A 180 -16.84 17.79 0.09
C ASP A 180 -16.60 16.66 -0.92
N GLY A 181 -15.33 16.43 -1.28
CA GLY A 181 -14.92 15.32 -2.14
C GLY A 181 -15.19 13.96 -1.49
N ASP A 182 -14.89 13.81 -0.21
CA ASP A 182 -15.10 12.57 0.54
C ASP A 182 -16.60 12.27 0.72
N VAL A 183 -17.41 13.30 1.01
CA VAL A 183 -18.88 13.21 1.04
C VAL A 183 -19.44 12.77 -0.32
N ALA A 184 -18.94 13.33 -1.42
CA ALA A 184 -19.37 12.95 -2.76
C ALA A 184 -18.94 11.51 -3.14
N ALA A 185 -17.77 11.08 -2.71
CA ALA A 185 -17.30 9.70 -2.90
C ALA A 185 -18.16 8.70 -2.11
N LEU A 186 -18.54 9.05 -0.88
CA LEU A 186 -19.47 8.25 -0.06
C LEU A 186 -20.86 8.18 -0.72
N GLU A 187 -21.39 9.29 -1.24
CA GLU A 187 -22.64 9.29 -1.99
C GLU A 187 -22.61 8.30 -3.17
N GLN A 188 -21.55 8.34 -3.98
CA GLN A 188 -21.35 7.41 -5.11
C GLN A 188 -21.22 5.96 -4.65
N SER A 189 -20.54 5.71 -3.53
CA SER A 189 -20.44 4.36 -2.93
C SER A 189 -21.83 3.83 -2.52
N LEU A 190 -22.68 4.69 -1.94
CA LEU A 190 -24.05 4.33 -1.57
C LEU A 190 -24.99 4.18 -2.77
N ASP A 191 -24.73 4.85 -3.90
CA ASP A 191 -25.40 4.56 -5.17
C ASP A 191 -25.08 3.13 -5.62
N GLY A 192 -23.80 2.76 -5.66
CA GLY A 192 -23.39 1.40 -6.02
C GLY A 192 -23.94 0.33 -5.05
N LEU A 193 -24.02 0.63 -3.76
CA LEU A 193 -24.66 -0.27 -2.80
C LEU A 193 -26.18 -0.37 -3.03
N ALA A 194 -26.86 0.74 -3.32
CA ALA A 194 -28.29 0.73 -3.60
C ALA A 194 -28.61 -0.13 -4.83
N ASP A 195 -27.83 -0.01 -5.91
CA ASP A 195 -27.97 -0.84 -7.12
C ASP A 195 -27.85 -2.33 -6.81
N ARG A 196 -26.90 -2.73 -5.95
CA ARG A 196 -26.75 -4.13 -5.50
C ARG A 196 -27.95 -4.61 -4.69
N VAL A 197 -28.45 -3.79 -3.77
CA VAL A 197 -29.66 -4.11 -2.99
C VAL A 197 -30.88 -4.25 -3.90
N GLU A 198 -30.97 -3.45 -4.96
CA GLU A 198 -32.01 -3.56 -5.99
C GLU A 198 -31.88 -4.85 -6.80
N ALA A 199 -30.67 -5.23 -7.23
CA ALA A 199 -30.43 -6.50 -7.91
C ALA A 199 -30.84 -7.71 -7.05
N VAL A 200 -30.56 -7.66 -5.73
CA VAL A 200 -31.03 -8.68 -4.79
C VAL A 200 -32.56 -8.68 -4.70
N ALA A 201 -33.25 -7.54 -4.79
CA ALA A 201 -34.70 -7.51 -4.74
C ALA A 201 -35.36 -8.03 -6.03
N ASP A 202 -34.88 -7.62 -7.20
CA ASP A 202 -35.50 -7.93 -8.49
C ASP A 202 -35.42 -9.41 -8.88
N ALA A 203 -34.40 -10.12 -8.39
CA ALA A 203 -34.26 -11.56 -8.57
C ALA A 203 -35.43 -12.37 -7.94
N GLU A 204 -36.25 -11.77 -7.08
CA GLU A 204 -37.46 -12.41 -6.52
C GLU A 204 -38.62 -12.50 -7.49
N GLU A 205 -38.72 -11.57 -8.43
CA GLU A 205 -39.87 -11.48 -9.33
C GLU A 205 -39.75 -12.41 -10.55
N SER A 206 -38.59 -13.05 -10.74
CA SER A 206 -38.23 -13.82 -11.94
C SER A 206 -38.36 -15.34 -11.80
N GLU A 207 -38.87 -15.85 -10.68
CA GLU A 207 -38.97 -17.29 -10.32
C GLU A 207 -40.03 -18.10 -11.15
N ASP A 208 -40.24 -17.80 -12.43
CA ASP A 208 -41.19 -18.49 -13.33
C ASP A 208 -40.58 -19.73 -14.05
N ASP A 209 -39.32 -20.09 -13.78
CA ASP A 209 -38.63 -21.26 -14.39
C ASP A 209 -37.91 -22.14 -13.34
N ALA A 210 -38.47 -23.32 -13.08
CA ALA A 210 -38.15 -24.14 -11.90
C ALA A 210 -36.81 -24.92 -11.97
N ASP A 211 -36.18 -25.04 -13.15
CA ASP A 211 -34.93 -25.79 -13.34
C ASP A 211 -33.66 -24.91 -13.23
N ALA A 212 -33.81 -23.58 -13.11
CA ALA A 212 -32.71 -22.62 -12.89
C ALA A 212 -32.60 -22.14 -11.42
N ALA A 213 -33.46 -22.65 -10.53
CA ALA A 213 -33.77 -22.03 -9.25
C ALA A 213 -32.76 -22.28 -8.11
N GLU A 214 -32.04 -23.41 -8.10
CA GLU A 214 -31.16 -23.76 -6.96
C GLU A 214 -29.86 -22.93 -6.93
N GLY A 215 -29.16 -22.80 -8.07
CA GLY A 215 -27.94 -21.98 -8.14
C GLY A 215 -28.21 -20.48 -8.07
N ALA A 216 -29.40 -20.04 -8.51
CA ALA A 216 -29.80 -18.63 -8.48
C ALA A 216 -30.10 -18.14 -7.05
N ASP A 217 -30.64 -18.99 -6.16
CA ASP A 217 -30.86 -18.62 -4.75
C ASP A 217 -29.53 -18.51 -3.99
N ASP A 218 -28.56 -19.40 -4.27
CA ASP A 218 -27.22 -19.34 -3.67
C ASP A 218 -26.45 -18.09 -4.12
N GLU A 219 -26.48 -17.76 -5.42
CA GLU A 219 -25.88 -16.53 -5.97
C GLU A 219 -26.51 -15.27 -5.35
N ARG A 220 -27.83 -15.30 -5.16
CA ARG A 220 -28.58 -14.20 -4.53
C ARG A 220 -28.29 -14.07 -3.05
N ALA A 221 -28.14 -15.20 -2.34
CA ALA A 221 -27.73 -15.23 -0.94
C ALA A 221 -26.33 -14.62 -0.76
N ALA A 222 -25.40 -14.95 -1.66
CA ALA A 222 -24.06 -14.38 -1.68
C ALA A 222 -24.07 -12.86 -1.94
N GLU A 223 -24.87 -12.38 -2.91
CA GLU A 223 -24.96 -10.93 -3.16
C GLU A 223 -25.63 -10.19 -2.01
N TRP A 224 -26.69 -10.76 -1.40
CA TRP A 224 -27.30 -10.22 -0.18
C TRP A 224 -26.28 -10.11 0.95
N TYR A 225 -25.48 -11.16 1.18
CA TYR A 225 -24.44 -11.18 2.19
C TYR A 225 -23.36 -10.12 1.93
N ASN A 226 -22.82 -10.04 0.71
CA ASN A 226 -21.81 -9.05 0.35
C ASN A 226 -22.33 -7.62 0.46
N ALA A 227 -23.58 -7.36 0.08
CA ALA A 227 -24.24 -6.07 0.27
C ALA A 227 -24.41 -5.74 1.77
N ALA A 228 -24.71 -6.74 2.61
CA ALA A 228 -24.81 -6.56 4.06
C ALA A 228 -23.46 -6.23 4.73
N LEU A 229 -22.35 -6.79 4.25
CA LEU A 229 -21.00 -6.41 4.69
C LEU A 229 -20.68 -4.97 4.28
N ARG A 230 -20.87 -4.64 2.99
CA ARG A 230 -20.60 -3.28 2.46
C ARG A 230 -21.41 -2.20 3.17
N ALA A 231 -22.68 -2.47 3.49
CA ALA A 231 -23.52 -1.53 4.25
C ALA A 231 -22.97 -1.22 5.65
N ARG A 232 -22.26 -2.16 6.29
CA ARG A 232 -21.61 -1.95 7.60
C ARG A 232 -20.32 -1.16 7.46
N VAL A 233 -19.55 -1.41 6.40
CA VAL A 233 -18.38 -0.58 6.07
C VAL A 233 -18.79 0.86 5.78
N SER A 234 -19.91 1.07 5.07
CA SER A 234 -20.44 2.42 4.82
C SER A 234 -20.88 3.14 6.10
N ASP A 235 -21.37 2.41 7.10
CA ASP A 235 -21.72 2.96 8.42
C ASP A 235 -20.47 3.50 9.14
N LEU A 236 -19.40 2.69 9.16
CA LEU A 236 -18.10 3.09 9.69
C LEU A 236 -17.50 4.29 8.92
N LEU A 237 -17.69 4.33 7.59
CA LEU A 237 -17.20 5.43 6.76
C LEU A 237 -17.91 6.76 7.08
N VAL A 238 -19.22 6.71 7.31
CA VAL A 238 -19.97 7.89 7.79
C VAL A 238 -19.43 8.37 9.14
N GLU A 239 -19.15 7.45 10.06
CA GLU A 239 -18.62 7.80 11.39
C GLU A 239 -17.22 8.42 11.31
N ASP A 240 -16.34 7.86 10.47
CA ASP A 240 -14.99 8.38 10.22
C ASP A 240 -15.02 9.80 9.62
N VAL A 241 -15.82 10.02 8.58
CA VAL A 241 -15.95 11.35 7.96
C VAL A 241 -16.59 12.36 8.91
N ARG A 242 -17.49 11.93 9.81
CA ARG A 242 -18.03 12.80 10.88
C ARG A 242 -16.97 13.19 11.90
N ALA A 243 -16.05 12.28 12.24
CA ALA A 243 -14.92 12.59 13.10
C ALA A 243 -13.97 13.59 12.43
N GLU A 244 -13.65 13.38 11.15
CA GLU A 244 -12.85 14.34 10.38
C GLU A 244 -13.53 15.71 10.30
N LEU A 245 -14.84 15.77 10.04
CA LEU A 245 -15.59 17.03 10.07
C LEU A 245 -15.46 17.75 11.43
N ALA A 246 -15.46 17.02 12.55
CA ALA A 246 -15.27 17.61 13.87
C ALA A 246 -13.86 18.19 14.04
N ASP A 247 -12.84 17.46 13.60
CA ASP A 247 -11.45 17.93 13.57
C ASP A 247 -11.28 19.18 12.68
N LEU A 248 -11.91 19.20 11.50
CA LEU A 248 -11.85 20.35 10.60
C LEU A 248 -12.49 21.61 11.16
N ARG A 249 -13.51 21.46 12.02
CA ARG A 249 -14.10 22.58 12.76
C ARG A 249 -13.16 23.11 13.84
N GLU A 250 -12.38 22.23 14.48
CA GLU A 250 -11.35 22.63 15.43
C GLU A 250 -10.23 23.43 14.73
N LEU A 251 -9.86 23.03 13.50
CA LEU A 251 -8.87 23.71 12.66
C LEU A 251 -9.41 24.97 11.93
N ALA A 252 -10.68 25.32 12.12
CA ALA A 252 -11.25 26.47 11.43
C ALA A 252 -10.65 27.77 12.01
N PRO A 253 -10.14 28.69 11.17
CA PRO A 253 -9.60 29.93 11.67
C PRO A 253 -10.68 30.77 12.35
N GLU A 254 -10.32 31.52 13.40
CA GLU A 254 -11.28 32.37 14.14
C GLU A 254 -12.08 33.32 13.22
N SER A 255 -11.50 33.72 12.09
CA SER A 255 -12.11 34.61 11.09
C SER A 255 -13.33 34.02 10.38
N VAL A 256 -13.53 32.70 10.41
CA VAL A 256 -14.66 32.01 9.77
C VAL A 256 -15.56 31.27 10.75
N ALA A 257 -15.38 31.45 12.06
CA ALA A 257 -16.10 30.68 13.09
C ALA A 257 -17.63 30.75 13.01
N GLU A 258 -18.22 31.80 12.42
CA GLU A 258 -19.68 31.91 12.22
C GLU A 258 -20.20 31.18 10.97
N ASN A 259 -19.32 30.94 9.98
CA ASN A 259 -19.63 30.24 8.75
C ASN A 259 -18.35 29.58 8.21
N ASP A 260 -18.04 28.42 8.79
CA ASP A 260 -16.86 27.61 8.48
C ASP A 260 -16.93 26.94 7.10
N GLY A 261 -18.05 27.06 6.37
CA GLY A 261 -18.26 26.39 5.10
C GLY A 261 -18.46 24.87 5.20
N LEU A 262 -18.54 24.31 6.41
CA LEU A 262 -18.68 22.88 6.68
C LEU A 262 -20.12 22.47 7.00
N GLY A 263 -21.05 23.42 7.01
CA GLY A 263 -22.47 23.19 7.33
C GLY A 263 -23.19 22.28 6.33
N ASP A 264 -22.93 22.47 5.03
CA ASP A 264 -23.55 21.67 3.97
C ASP A 264 -23.05 20.21 4.02
N ALA A 265 -21.75 20.00 4.20
CA ALA A 265 -21.17 18.68 4.40
C ALA A 265 -21.78 17.94 5.60
N ALA A 266 -21.99 18.65 6.72
CA ALA A 266 -22.63 18.08 7.90
C ALA A 266 -24.08 17.62 7.64
N ALA A 267 -24.86 18.44 6.93
CA ALA A 267 -26.23 18.08 6.56
C ALA A 267 -26.25 16.88 5.61
N ASN A 268 -25.36 16.86 4.62
CA ASN A 268 -25.24 15.74 3.68
C ASN A 268 -24.86 14.44 4.40
N LEU A 269 -23.95 14.48 5.39
CA LEU A 269 -23.59 13.30 6.18
C LEU A 269 -24.78 12.73 6.96
N ASP A 270 -25.67 13.58 7.50
CA ASP A 270 -26.90 13.12 8.16
C ASP A 270 -27.87 12.44 7.17
N GLU A 271 -27.94 12.95 5.93
CA GLU A 271 -28.74 12.32 4.87
C GLU A 271 -28.15 10.97 4.42
N LEU A 272 -26.82 10.89 4.30
CA LEU A 272 -26.07 9.68 3.93
C LEU A 272 -26.18 8.61 5.02
N ASP A 273 -26.05 8.98 6.30
CA ASP A 273 -26.30 8.10 7.44
C ASP A 273 -27.72 7.51 7.40
N ALA A 274 -28.72 8.39 7.25
CA ALA A 274 -30.11 7.95 7.13
C ALA A 274 -30.31 7.02 5.90
N ARG A 275 -29.55 7.22 4.82
CA ARG A 275 -29.56 6.37 3.63
C ARG A 275 -28.95 4.99 3.92
N VAL A 276 -27.81 4.92 4.60
CA VAL A 276 -27.21 3.66 5.07
C VAL A 276 -28.22 2.86 5.89
N GLN A 277 -28.87 3.49 6.87
CA GLN A 277 -29.87 2.83 7.71
C GLN A 277 -31.07 2.30 6.90
N ARG A 278 -31.52 3.05 5.88
CA ARG A 278 -32.59 2.57 4.97
C ARG A 278 -32.15 1.36 4.16
N LEU A 279 -30.93 1.35 3.62
CA LEU A 279 -30.39 0.22 2.86
C LEU A 279 -30.21 -1.02 3.74
N ARG A 280 -29.69 -0.85 4.97
CA ARG A 280 -29.62 -1.92 5.98
C ARG A 280 -31.00 -2.48 6.32
N GLY A 281 -31.99 -1.60 6.51
CA GLY A 281 -33.38 -2.01 6.72
C GLY A 281 -33.94 -2.83 5.56
N ARG A 282 -33.73 -2.37 4.31
CA ARG A 282 -34.16 -3.10 3.10
C ARG A 282 -33.48 -4.46 2.97
N LEU A 283 -32.18 -4.57 3.26
CA LEU A 283 -31.48 -5.85 3.31
C LEU A 283 -32.03 -6.76 4.41
N GLY A 284 -32.44 -6.21 5.55
CA GLY A 284 -33.14 -6.96 6.60
C GLY A 284 -34.49 -7.50 6.15
N ASP A 285 -35.27 -6.71 5.40
CA ASP A 285 -36.57 -7.12 4.86
C ASP A 285 -36.44 -8.20 3.77
N LEU A 286 -35.36 -8.17 2.98
CA LEU A 286 -35.04 -9.17 1.95
C LEU A 286 -34.46 -10.47 2.51
N ALA A 287 -34.06 -10.49 3.78
CA ALA A 287 -33.37 -11.63 4.37
C ALA A 287 -34.30 -12.85 4.45
N ARG A 288 -33.85 -13.98 3.88
CA ARG A 288 -34.52 -15.28 4.00
C ARG A 288 -33.93 -16.08 5.17
N PRO A 289 -34.74 -16.90 5.89
CA PRO A 289 -34.24 -17.70 7.01
C PRO A 289 -33.03 -18.57 6.67
N SER A 290 -33.01 -19.19 5.48
CA SER A 290 -31.89 -20.00 4.99
C SER A 290 -30.60 -19.19 4.90
N TRP A 291 -30.66 -17.97 4.36
CA TRP A 291 -29.50 -17.09 4.22
C TRP A 291 -29.02 -16.60 5.58
N THR A 292 -29.93 -16.26 6.49
CA THR A 292 -29.56 -15.83 7.85
C THR A 292 -28.95 -16.97 8.66
N ASP A 293 -29.43 -18.20 8.49
CA ASP A 293 -28.87 -19.38 9.14
C ASP A 293 -27.45 -19.68 8.64
N GLU A 294 -27.19 -19.45 7.35
CA GLU A 294 -25.87 -19.68 6.74
C GLU A 294 -24.87 -18.56 7.04
N TYR A 295 -25.25 -17.31 6.84
CA TYR A 295 -24.33 -16.17 6.83
C TYR A 295 -24.44 -15.27 8.08
N GLY A 296 -25.52 -15.35 8.87
CA GLY A 296 -25.78 -14.43 9.97
C GLY A 296 -24.66 -14.35 11.00
N ALA A 297 -24.09 -15.50 11.39
CA ALA A 297 -22.97 -15.54 12.32
C ALA A 297 -21.68 -14.89 11.76
N ARG A 298 -21.45 -14.98 10.45
CA ARG A 298 -20.31 -14.31 9.79
C ARG A 298 -20.48 -12.81 9.77
N ILE A 299 -21.70 -12.35 9.47
CA ILE A 299 -22.06 -10.92 9.52
C ILE A 299 -21.85 -10.37 10.93
N GLU A 300 -22.33 -11.05 11.97
CA GLU A 300 -22.15 -10.64 13.37
C GLU A 300 -20.67 -10.60 13.76
N SER A 301 -19.89 -11.59 13.33
CA SER A 301 -18.44 -11.60 13.57
C SER A 301 -17.74 -10.42 12.90
N PHE A 302 -18.07 -10.12 11.65
CA PHE A 302 -17.51 -9.00 10.93
C PHE A 302 -17.88 -7.65 11.56
N GLU A 303 -19.13 -7.50 12.00
CA GLU A 303 -19.59 -6.31 12.74
C GLU A 303 -18.83 -6.12 14.06
N ALA A 304 -18.53 -7.20 14.77
CA ALA A 304 -17.68 -7.15 15.96
C ALA A 304 -16.23 -6.76 15.64
N THR A 305 -15.68 -7.21 14.51
CA THR A 305 -14.36 -6.77 14.02
C THR A 305 -14.38 -5.28 13.68
N LEU A 306 -15.39 -4.80 12.95
CA LEU A 306 -15.52 -3.39 12.59
C LEU A 306 -15.63 -2.48 13.81
N ALA A 307 -16.32 -2.92 14.86
CA ALA A 307 -16.46 -2.15 16.10
C ALA A 307 -15.15 -1.91 16.86
N ALA A 308 -14.04 -2.56 16.48
CA ALA A 308 -12.72 -2.32 17.04
C ALA A 308 -11.96 -1.16 16.36
N PHE A 309 -12.45 -0.69 15.20
CA PHE A 309 -11.86 0.45 14.50
C PHE A 309 -12.49 1.74 15.00
N GLU A 310 -11.67 2.62 15.58
CA GLU A 310 -12.07 3.97 15.98
C GLU A 310 -11.54 4.98 14.94
N PRO A 311 -12.27 6.08 14.66
CA PRO A 311 -11.73 7.16 13.85
C PRO A 311 -10.46 7.79 14.45
N PRO A 312 -9.46 8.17 13.63
CA PRO A 312 -9.39 7.96 12.18
C PRO A 312 -9.14 6.48 11.80
N VAL A 313 -9.96 5.97 10.89
CA VAL A 313 -10.00 4.55 10.55
C VAL A 313 -8.85 4.13 9.64
N SER A 314 -8.23 2.99 9.94
CA SER A 314 -7.25 2.34 9.05
C SER A 314 -7.95 1.60 7.91
N TRP A 315 -8.29 2.32 6.84
CA TRP A 315 -9.05 1.79 5.70
C TRP A 315 -8.40 0.61 4.98
N GLY A 316 -7.07 0.53 4.96
CA GLY A 316 -6.36 -0.63 4.41
C GLY A 316 -6.63 -1.92 5.20
N ALA A 317 -6.71 -1.83 6.53
CA ALA A 317 -7.07 -2.96 7.38
C ALA A 317 -8.55 -3.33 7.23
N VAL A 318 -9.45 -2.33 7.18
CA VAL A 318 -10.89 -2.58 6.94
C VAL A 318 -11.11 -3.25 5.57
N GLN A 319 -10.40 -2.83 4.53
CA GLN A 319 -10.47 -3.48 3.22
C GLN A 319 -9.99 -4.92 3.30
N ALA A 320 -8.87 -5.20 3.99
CA ALA A 320 -8.38 -6.57 4.16
C ALA A 320 -9.41 -7.47 4.87
N GLU A 321 -10.07 -6.97 5.92
CA GLU A 321 -11.14 -7.69 6.63
C GLU A 321 -12.37 -7.90 5.73
N LEU A 322 -12.76 -6.91 4.92
CA LEU A 322 -13.86 -7.03 3.98
C LEU A 322 -13.57 -8.07 2.88
N GLU A 323 -12.34 -8.07 2.37
CA GLU A 323 -11.85 -9.01 1.37
C GLU A 323 -11.79 -10.45 1.88
N ASP A 324 -11.38 -10.67 3.13
CA ASP A 324 -11.42 -11.99 3.76
C ASP A 324 -12.86 -12.46 4.01
N ALA A 325 -13.76 -11.53 4.34
CA ALA A 325 -15.14 -11.83 4.67
C ALA A 325 -16.05 -12.07 3.45
N ARG A 326 -15.79 -11.46 2.28
CA ARG A 326 -16.68 -11.54 1.10
C ARG A 326 -16.71 -12.95 0.50
N VAL A 327 -17.78 -13.27 -0.24
CA VAL A 327 -17.97 -14.57 -0.90
C VAL A 327 -18.29 -14.37 -2.38
N GLY A 328 -17.75 -15.22 -3.25
CA GLY A 328 -18.18 -15.32 -4.65
C GLY A 328 -17.62 -14.25 -5.59
N ASP A 329 -16.53 -13.59 -5.21
CA ASP A 329 -15.95 -12.47 -5.97
C ASP A 329 -14.44 -12.76 -6.24
N ASP A 330 -14.18 -13.78 -7.06
CA ASP A 330 -12.87 -13.96 -7.71
C ASP A 330 -12.83 -13.00 -8.93
N GLY A 331 -12.50 -11.73 -8.68
CA GLY A 331 -12.35 -10.71 -9.73
C GLY A 331 -12.34 -9.28 -9.22
#